data_AF-A0A8T4ZV53-F1
#
_entry.id   AF-A0A8T4ZV53-F1
#
_cell.length_a   1.000
_cell.length_b   1.000
_cell.length_c   1.000
_cell.angle_alpha   90.00
_cell.angle_beta   90.00
_cell.angle_gamma   90.00
#
_symmetry.space_group_name_H-M   'P 1'
#
loop_
_entity.id
_entity.type
_entity.pdbx_description
1 polymer ?
#
loop_
_entity_poly.entity_id
_entity_poly.type
_entity_poly.pdbx_seq_one_letter_code
_entity_poly.pdbx_strand_id
1 'polypeptide(L)'
;MEEKVECGEQLSKDSPLLGFDPRGVKKNMFLRTTLVTRDIREAILRAGFKWRPYVLRAYCDTNMIVAEFKGKISHPYLQFIMGHKGDIEARYSTNKGVLPPDMIEDMRKSYRECEPFLSTATQPREQSTIIKEAKIEALKSMAKSLLGIDLLDVKVAKERQIGRELNKDEELEL
;
A
#
# COMPACT_ATOMS: atom_id res chain seq x y z
N MET A 1 -3.77 12.54 -14.13
CA MET A 1 -3.97 13.37 -12.92
C MET A 1 -3.21 14.67 -13.07
N GLU A 2 -1.92 14.62 -13.45
CA GLU A 2 -1.11 15.81 -13.80
C GLU A 2 -1.81 16.72 -14.81
N GLU A 3 -2.29 16.17 -15.94
CA GLU A 3 -3.05 16.95 -16.95
C GLU A 3 -4.31 17.66 -16.40
N LYS A 4 -4.96 17.11 -15.35
CA LYS A 4 -6.14 17.74 -14.71
C LYS A 4 -5.72 18.90 -13.80
N VAL A 5 -4.62 18.73 -13.06
CA VAL A 5 -4.02 19.77 -12.23
C VAL A 5 -3.50 20.91 -13.10
N GLU A 6 -2.88 20.59 -14.24
CA GLU A 6 -2.42 21.56 -15.24
C GLU A 6 -3.58 22.36 -15.86
N CYS A 7 -4.76 21.73 -15.99
CA CYS A 7 -5.99 22.41 -16.43
C CYS A 7 -6.68 23.22 -15.31
N GLY A 8 -6.07 23.34 -14.13
CA GLY A 8 -6.57 24.14 -13.01
C GLY A 8 -7.64 23.46 -12.14
N GLU A 9 -7.86 22.15 -12.29
CA GLU A 9 -8.79 21.41 -11.44
C GLU A 9 -8.17 21.21 -10.05
N GLN A 10 -8.86 21.70 -9.00
CA GLN A 10 -8.49 21.42 -7.62
C GLN A 10 -8.93 20.00 -7.25
N LEU A 11 -7.97 19.08 -7.19
CA LEU A 11 -8.22 17.69 -6.80
C LEU A 11 -8.42 17.61 -5.28
N SER A 12 -9.64 17.27 -4.85
CA SER A 12 -9.97 16.92 -3.47
C SER A 12 -10.15 15.40 -3.32
N LYS A 13 -10.35 14.91 -2.08
CA LYS A 13 -10.66 13.49 -1.84
C LYS A 13 -11.96 13.04 -2.50
N ASP A 14 -12.86 13.98 -2.77
CA ASP A 14 -14.16 13.74 -3.39
C ASP A 14 -14.12 13.93 -4.92
N SER A 15 -12.97 14.36 -5.46
CA SER A 15 -12.81 14.50 -6.91
C SER A 15 -12.85 13.13 -7.60
N PRO A 16 -13.53 13.02 -8.74
CA PRO A 16 -13.62 11.76 -9.45
C PRO A 16 -12.26 11.37 -10.01
N LEU A 17 -11.84 10.13 -9.72
CA LEU A 17 -10.61 9.54 -10.26
C LEU A 17 -10.61 9.50 -11.79
N LEU A 18 -11.78 9.20 -12.38
CA LEU A 18 -12.01 9.20 -13.82
C LEU A 18 -12.99 10.33 -14.16
N GLY A 19 -12.50 11.32 -14.90
CA GLY A 19 -13.29 12.46 -15.38
C GLY A 19 -13.51 12.42 -16.88
N PHE A 20 -14.51 13.15 -17.35
CA PHE A 20 -14.58 13.47 -18.78
C PHE A 20 -13.37 14.31 -19.18
N ASP A 21 -12.86 14.07 -20.37
CA ASP A 21 -11.83 14.92 -20.96
C ASP A 21 -12.39 16.36 -21.07
N PRO A 22 -11.73 17.37 -20.49
CA PRO A 22 -12.17 18.77 -20.58
C PRO A 22 -12.23 19.28 -22.03
N ARG A 23 -11.52 18.64 -22.96
CA ARG A 23 -11.53 18.97 -24.40
C ARG A 23 -12.74 18.39 -25.13
N GLY A 24 -13.46 17.45 -24.52
CA GLY A 24 -14.57 16.72 -25.12
C GLY A 24 -15.94 17.30 -24.79
N VAL A 25 -16.89 17.16 -25.73
CA VAL A 25 -18.29 17.52 -25.47
C VAL A 25 -18.94 16.46 -24.58
N LYS A 26 -19.39 16.85 -23.39
CA LYS A 26 -20.15 15.99 -22.48
C LYS A 26 -21.52 15.66 -23.08
N LYS A 27 -21.60 14.53 -23.79
CA LYS A 27 -22.86 14.01 -24.37
C LYS A 27 -23.65 13.12 -23.41
N ASN A 28 -22.98 12.46 -22.47
CA ASN A 28 -23.59 11.51 -21.54
C ASN A 28 -23.41 11.98 -20.08
N MET A 29 -24.29 11.50 -19.20
CA MET A 29 -24.18 11.76 -17.76
C MET A 29 -22.93 11.09 -17.15
N PHE A 30 -22.58 9.89 -17.62
CA PHE A 30 -21.44 9.09 -17.16
C PHE A 30 -20.49 8.72 -18.30
N LEU A 31 -19.22 8.49 -17.95
CA LEU A 31 -18.23 7.97 -18.89
C LEU A 31 -18.67 6.61 -19.43
N ARG A 32 -18.47 6.40 -20.73
CA ARG A 32 -18.72 5.08 -21.32
C ARG A 32 -17.61 4.12 -20.92
N THR A 33 -17.98 2.89 -20.60
CA THR A 33 -17.02 1.80 -20.31
C THR A 33 -15.99 1.63 -21.42
N THR A 34 -16.37 1.89 -22.68
CA THR A 34 -15.45 1.82 -23.82
C THR A 34 -14.33 2.85 -23.78
N LEU A 35 -14.60 4.06 -23.28
CA LEU A 35 -13.59 5.12 -23.13
C LEU A 35 -12.61 4.75 -22.03
N VAL A 36 -13.12 4.33 -20.87
CA VAL A 36 -12.28 3.87 -19.76
C VAL A 36 -11.41 2.68 -20.18
N THR A 37 -12.00 1.71 -20.90
CA THR A 37 -11.28 0.54 -21.41
C THR A 37 -10.19 0.92 -22.41
N ARG A 38 -10.45 1.93 -23.27
CA ARG A 38 -9.46 2.46 -24.21
C ARG A 38 -8.28 3.06 -23.46
N ASP A 39 -8.54 3.93 -22.48
CA ASP A 39 -7.48 4.65 -21.75
C ASP A 39 -6.61 3.67 -20.94
N ILE A 40 -7.23 2.67 -20.29
CA ILE A 40 -6.50 1.60 -19.61
C ILE A 40 -5.63 0.80 -20.60
N ARG A 41 -6.19 0.43 -21.76
CA ARG A 41 -5.44 -0.32 -22.79
C ARG A 41 -4.26 0.50 -23.30
N GLU A 42 -4.45 1.79 -23.52
CA GLU A 42 -3.38 2.67 -23.97
C GLU A 42 -2.26 2.77 -22.93
N ALA A 43 -2.58 2.91 -21.64
CA ALA A 43 -1.59 2.90 -20.57
C ALA A 43 -0.78 1.58 -20.53
N ILE A 44 -1.46 0.44 -20.69
CA ILE A 44 -0.81 -0.89 -20.76
C ILE A 44 0.14 -0.98 -21.96
N LEU A 45 -0.29 -0.50 -23.13
CA LEU A 45 0.52 -0.50 -24.35
C LEU A 45 1.73 0.42 -24.25
N ARG A 46 1.57 1.62 -23.67
CA ARG A 46 2.67 2.56 -23.40
C ARG A 46 3.70 1.97 -22.43
N ALA A 47 3.25 1.13 -21.49
CA ALA A 47 4.13 0.37 -20.60
C ALA A 47 4.80 -0.85 -21.28
N GLY A 48 4.54 -1.11 -22.56
CA GLY A 48 5.16 -2.18 -23.35
C GLY A 48 4.45 -3.54 -23.27
N PHE A 49 3.28 -3.62 -22.63
CA PHE A 49 2.55 -4.87 -22.48
C PHE A 49 1.43 -5.00 -23.52
N LYS A 50 1.15 -6.24 -23.96
CA LYS A 50 0.04 -6.56 -24.87
C LYS A 50 -1.19 -7.12 -24.13
N TRP A 51 -1.35 -6.76 -22.86
CA TRP A 51 -2.37 -7.34 -22.01
C TRP A 51 -3.76 -6.78 -22.30
N ARG A 52 -4.78 -7.60 -22.02
CA ARG A 52 -6.17 -7.12 -21.93
C ARG A 52 -6.36 -6.46 -20.56
N PRO A 53 -7.18 -5.40 -20.44
CA PRO A 53 -7.46 -4.74 -19.15
C PRO A 53 -7.89 -5.69 -18.03
N TYR A 54 -8.59 -6.77 -18.38
CA TYR A 54 -9.03 -7.80 -17.43
C TYR A 54 -7.88 -8.47 -16.65
N VAL A 55 -6.65 -8.47 -17.18
CA VAL A 55 -5.47 -8.98 -16.48
C VAL A 55 -5.22 -8.23 -15.18
N LEU A 56 -5.50 -6.92 -15.12
CA LEU A 56 -5.34 -6.12 -13.90
C LEU A 56 -6.31 -6.56 -12.80
N ARG A 57 -7.53 -6.97 -13.19
CA ARG A 57 -8.50 -7.52 -12.25
C ARG A 57 -8.03 -8.87 -11.69
N ALA A 58 -7.53 -9.76 -12.55
CA ALA A 58 -7.00 -11.04 -12.10
C ALA A 58 -5.78 -10.90 -11.18
N TYR A 59 -4.91 -9.92 -11.46
CA TYR A 59 -3.81 -9.55 -10.57
C TYR A 59 -4.32 -9.07 -9.20
N CYS A 60 -5.30 -8.17 -9.18
CA CYS A 60 -5.91 -7.69 -7.94
C CYS A 60 -6.52 -8.85 -7.13
N ASP A 61 -7.34 -9.69 -7.78
CA ASP A 61 -8.01 -10.84 -7.15
C ASP A 61 -7.01 -11.80 -6.49
N THR A 62 -5.98 -12.19 -7.23
CA THR A 62 -4.93 -13.10 -6.74
C THR A 62 -4.22 -12.53 -5.52
N ASN A 63 -3.88 -11.24 -5.52
CA ASN A 63 -3.21 -10.60 -4.39
C ASN A 63 -4.15 -10.41 -3.19
N MET A 64 -5.43 -10.15 -3.42
CA MET A 64 -6.44 -10.08 -2.36
C MET A 64 -6.64 -11.45 -1.69
N ILE A 65 -6.57 -12.55 -2.44
CA ILE A 65 -6.59 -13.92 -1.89
C ILE A 65 -5.36 -14.15 -0.98
N VAL A 66 -4.18 -13.64 -1.36
CA VAL A 66 -2.99 -13.71 -0.50
C VAL A 66 -3.17 -12.88 0.77
N ALA A 67 -3.80 -11.71 0.67
CA ALA A 67 -4.11 -10.86 1.81
C ALA A 67 -5.15 -11.51 2.74
N GLU A 68 -6.15 -12.19 2.19
CA GLU A 68 -7.13 -13.00 2.91
C GLU A 68 -6.44 -14.12 3.69
N PHE A 69 -5.55 -14.88 3.05
CA PHE A 69 -4.79 -15.95 3.71
C PHE A 69 -3.94 -15.42 4.88
N LYS A 70 -3.47 -14.17 4.80
CA LYS A 70 -2.73 -13.49 5.88
C LYS A 70 -3.63 -12.77 6.89
N GLY A 71 -4.94 -12.96 6.80
CA GLY A 71 -5.92 -12.43 7.75
C GLY A 71 -6.14 -10.91 7.66
N LYS A 72 -5.79 -10.27 6.53
CA LYS A 72 -5.96 -8.82 6.32
C LYS A 72 -7.35 -8.43 5.86
N ILE A 73 -8.04 -9.35 5.19
CA ILE A 73 -9.42 -9.17 4.73
C ILE A 73 -10.18 -10.48 4.90
N SER A 74 -11.48 -10.39 5.17
CA SER A 74 -12.35 -11.56 5.27
C SER A 74 -12.84 -12.01 3.89
N HIS A 75 -13.14 -13.30 3.75
CA HIS A 75 -13.69 -13.86 2.51
C HIS A 75 -14.93 -13.12 1.99
N PRO A 76 -15.93 -12.79 2.85
CA PRO A 76 -17.14 -12.08 2.38
C PRO A 76 -16.84 -10.67 1.85
N TYR A 77 -15.86 -9.98 2.44
CA TYR A 77 -15.46 -8.64 1.99
C TYR A 77 -14.73 -8.72 0.65
N LEU A 78 -13.84 -9.71 0.46
CA LEU A 78 -13.19 -9.94 -0.83
C LEU A 78 -14.21 -10.25 -1.92
N GLN A 79 -15.11 -11.20 -1.69
CA GLN A 79 -16.18 -11.57 -2.65
C GLN A 79 -17.03 -10.35 -3.01
N PHE A 80 -17.38 -9.52 -2.03
CA PHE A 80 -18.13 -8.29 -2.26
C PHE A 80 -17.34 -7.26 -3.09
N ILE A 81 -16.08 -7.00 -2.75
CA ILE A 81 -15.22 -6.05 -3.49
C ILE A 81 -15.02 -6.50 -4.93
N MET A 82 -14.88 -7.80 -5.14
CA MET A 82 -14.79 -8.38 -6.48
C MET A 82 -16.14 -8.36 -7.21
N GLY A 83 -17.25 -8.07 -6.54
CA GLY A 83 -18.59 -8.09 -7.14
C GLY A 83 -19.04 -9.51 -7.51
N HIS A 84 -18.55 -10.50 -6.77
CA HIS A 84 -19.03 -11.87 -6.89
C HIS A 84 -20.37 -12.00 -6.18
N LYS A 85 -21.16 -13.02 -6.59
CA LYS A 85 -22.44 -13.31 -5.95
C LYS A 85 -22.30 -13.59 -4.44
N GLY A 86 -21.16 -14.13 -4.06
CA GLY A 86 -20.88 -14.63 -2.71
C GLY A 86 -21.68 -15.90 -2.39
N ASP A 87 -21.52 -16.35 -1.15
CA ASP A 87 -22.23 -17.51 -0.62
C ASP A 87 -23.67 -17.17 -0.20
N ILE A 88 -24.41 -18.18 0.26
CA ILE A 88 -25.77 -18.03 0.77
C ILE A 88 -25.87 -16.94 1.84
N GLU A 89 -24.83 -16.78 2.68
CA GLU A 89 -24.76 -15.77 3.74
C GLU A 89 -24.67 -14.34 3.20
N ALA A 90 -24.03 -14.13 2.04
CA ALA A 90 -23.92 -12.81 1.42
C ALA A 90 -25.30 -12.21 1.12
N ARG A 91 -26.30 -13.07 0.86
CA ARG A 91 -27.71 -12.67 0.70
C ARG A 91 -28.29 -12.00 1.95
N TYR A 92 -27.78 -12.34 3.12
CA TYR A 92 -28.26 -11.84 4.42
C TYR A 92 -27.37 -10.77 5.05
N SER A 93 -26.15 -10.60 4.53
CA SER A 93 -25.17 -9.60 4.99
C SER A 93 -24.89 -8.54 3.90
N THR A 94 -23.90 -8.76 3.05
CA THR A 94 -23.31 -7.76 2.16
C THR A 94 -24.20 -7.37 0.97
N ASN A 95 -25.21 -8.19 0.61
CA ASN A 95 -26.09 -7.95 -0.53
C ASN A 95 -27.46 -7.33 -0.16
N LYS A 96 -27.65 -6.80 1.05
CA LYS A 96 -28.92 -6.18 1.50
C LYS A 96 -29.22 -4.80 0.90
N GLY A 97 -28.52 -4.38 -0.14
CA GLY A 97 -28.73 -3.10 -0.84
C GLY A 97 -28.16 -1.88 -0.12
N VAL A 98 -28.10 -1.89 1.21
CA VAL A 98 -27.41 -0.87 2.02
C VAL A 98 -26.53 -1.54 3.06
N LEU A 99 -25.23 -1.24 3.03
CA LEU A 99 -24.27 -1.69 4.03
C LEU A 99 -24.33 -0.78 5.26
N PRO A 100 -24.27 -1.32 6.49
CA PRO A 100 -24.10 -0.50 7.69
C PRO A 100 -22.84 0.38 7.62
N PRO A 101 -22.86 1.63 8.13
CA PRO A 101 -21.70 2.53 8.09
C PRO A 101 -20.43 1.93 8.69
N ASP A 102 -20.55 1.22 9.82
CA ASP A 102 -19.41 0.59 10.50
C ASP A 102 -18.77 -0.49 9.62
N MET A 103 -19.59 -1.30 8.95
CA MET A 103 -19.12 -2.32 8.01
C MET A 103 -18.39 -1.69 6.82
N ILE A 104 -18.87 -0.55 6.31
CA ILE A 104 -18.19 0.19 5.23
C ILE A 104 -16.80 0.66 5.68
N GLU A 105 -16.70 1.21 6.89
CA GLU A 105 -15.42 1.70 7.40
C GLU A 105 -14.44 0.56 7.68
N ASP A 106 -14.93 -0.56 8.22
CA ASP A 106 -14.14 -1.78 8.38
C ASP A 106 -13.64 -2.31 7.02
N MET A 107 -14.49 -2.34 6.00
CA MET A 107 -14.08 -2.75 4.65
C MET A 107 -13.01 -1.82 4.07
N ARG A 108 -13.13 -0.50 4.29
CA ARG A 108 -12.10 0.48 3.88
C ARG A 108 -10.78 0.25 4.62
N LYS A 109 -10.84 -0.03 5.92
CA LYS A 109 -9.67 -0.34 6.74
C LYS A 109 -8.98 -1.62 6.24
N SER A 110 -9.73 -2.72 6.05
CA SER A 110 -9.19 -3.97 5.50
C SER A 110 -8.58 -3.76 4.12
N TYR A 111 -9.21 -2.99 3.24
CA TYR A 111 -8.65 -2.68 1.93
C TYR A 111 -7.32 -1.91 2.04
N ARG A 112 -7.21 -0.96 2.98
CA ARG A 112 -5.96 -0.24 3.25
C ARG A 112 -4.86 -1.18 3.74
N GLU A 113 -5.19 -2.15 4.59
CA GLU A 113 -4.25 -3.17 5.06
C GLU A 113 -3.80 -4.14 3.94
N CYS A 114 -4.55 -4.22 2.84
CA CYS A 114 -4.19 -5.00 1.66
C CYS A 114 -3.25 -4.25 0.69
N GLU A 115 -3.02 -2.95 0.88
CA GLU A 115 -2.17 -2.12 0.01
C GLU A 115 -0.75 -2.69 -0.23
N PRO A 116 -0.06 -3.28 0.77
CA PRO A 116 1.23 -3.95 0.58
C PRO A 116 1.24 -5.11 -0.43
N PHE A 117 0.08 -5.71 -0.70
CA PHE A 117 -0.07 -6.82 -1.66
C PHE A 117 -0.44 -6.34 -3.06
N LEU A 118 -1.02 -5.15 -3.16
CA LEU A 118 -1.51 -4.58 -4.41
C LEU A 118 -0.45 -3.69 -5.06
N SER A 119 0.28 -2.93 -4.24
CA SER A 119 1.30 -2.00 -4.71
C SER A 119 2.53 -2.73 -5.25
N THR A 120 3.00 -2.31 -6.43
CA THR A 120 4.27 -2.77 -7.00
C THR A 120 5.44 -1.89 -6.57
N ALA A 121 5.18 -0.79 -5.84
CA ALA A 121 6.24 0.00 -5.24
C ALA A 121 6.91 -0.84 -4.15
N THR A 122 8.24 -0.92 -4.18
CA THR A 122 9.03 -1.71 -3.23
C THR A 122 8.78 -1.20 -1.82
N GLN A 123 7.82 -1.78 -1.12
CA GLN A 123 7.70 -1.56 0.32
C GLN A 123 8.93 -2.19 0.96
N PRO A 124 9.62 -1.50 1.88
CA PRO A 124 10.62 -2.15 2.71
C PRO A 124 9.88 -3.26 3.44
N ARG A 125 10.09 -4.53 3.02
CA ARG A 125 9.50 -5.67 3.71
C ARG A 125 9.82 -5.50 5.19
N GLU A 126 8.84 -5.53 6.08
CA GLU A 126 9.06 -5.47 7.54
C GLU A 126 10.02 -6.59 8.00
N GLN A 127 10.06 -7.71 7.27
CA GLN A 127 11.08 -8.74 7.46
C GLN A 127 12.51 -8.22 7.28
N SER A 128 12.74 -7.26 6.39
CA SER A 128 14.06 -6.67 6.17
C SER A 128 14.52 -5.79 7.33
N THR A 129 13.62 -5.13 8.07
CA THR A 129 14.00 -4.32 9.23
C THR A 129 14.32 -5.20 10.42
N ILE A 130 13.47 -6.20 10.72
CA ILE A 130 13.71 -7.18 11.80
C ILE A 130 15.00 -7.98 11.56
N ILE A 131 15.25 -8.42 10.32
CA ILE A 131 16.50 -9.14 9.98
C ILE A 131 17.71 -8.21 10.07
N LYS A 132 17.58 -6.93 9.71
CA LYS A 132 18.67 -5.95 9.84
C LYS A 132 18.98 -5.69 11.31
N GLU A 133 17.97 -5.49 12.14
CA GLU A 133 18.12 -5.29 13.58
C GLU A 133 18.77 -6.51 14.24
N ALA A 134 18.28 -7.72 13.95
CA ALA A 134 18.86 -8.95 14.47
C ALA A 134 20.31 -9.16 14.01
N LYS A 135 20.65 -8.81 12.76
CA LYS A 135 22.03 -8.86 12.25
C LYS A 135 22.94 -7.84 12.93
N ILE A 136 22.45 -6.63 13.16
CA ILE A 136 23.18 -5.57 13.85
C ILE A 136 23.44 -5.98 15.31
N GLU A 137 22.44 -6.53 15.98
CA GLU A 137 22.57 -6.99 17.37
C GLU A 137 23.51 -8.18 17.51
N ALA A 138 23.44 -9.15 16.58
CA ALA A 138 24.41 -10.23 16.51
C ALA A 138 25.84 -9.70 16.28
N LEU A 139 26.01 -8.70 15.41
CA LEU A 139 27.32 -8.08 15.16
C LEU A 139 27.85 -7.35 16.41
N LYS A 140 26.99 -6.60 17.12
CA LYS A 140 27.33 -5.97 18.40
C LYS A 140 27.77 -6.99 19.44
N SER A 141 27.03 -8.10 19.56
CA SER A 141 27.35 -9.19 20.48
C SER A 141 28.68 -9.87 20.14
N MET A 142 28.94 -10.12 18.85
CA MET A 142 30.21 -10.70 18.39
C MET A 142 31.40 -9.75 18.65
N ALA A 143 31.27 -8.45 18.38
CA ALA A 143 32.33 -7.48 18.66
C ALA A 143 32.69 -7.43 20.15
N LYS A 144 31.67 -7.46 21.03
CA LYS A 144 31.86 -7.45 22.48
C LYS A 144 32.49 -8.75 23.00
N SER A 145 32.05 -9.91 22.51
CA SER A 145 32.48 -11.22 22.98
C SER A 145 33.82 -11.71 22.41
N LEU A 146 34.08 -11.45 21.12
CA LEU A 146 35.29 -11.93 20.44
C LEU A 146 36.44 -10.94 20.49
N LEU A 147 36.15 -9.64 20.45
CA LEU A 147 37.18 -8.60 20.36
C LEU A 147 37.28 -7.74 21.63
N GLY A 148 36.36 -7.90 22.58
CA GLY A 148 36.31 -7.06 23.79
C GLY A 148 36.02 -5.59 23.49
N ILE A 149 35.52 -5.28 22.28
CA ILE A 149 35.24 -3.92 21.82
C ILE A 149 33.76 -3.65 22.03
N ASP A 150 33.43 -2.74 22.95
CA ASP A 150 32.08 -2.19 23.02
C ASP A 150 31.93 -1.06 21.99
N LEU A 151 31.06 -1.25 21.02
CA LEU A 151 30.83 -0.27 19.95
C LEU A 151 30.21 1.03 20.49
N LEU A 152 29.53 0.97 21.63
CA LEU A 152 29.07 2.16 22.36
C LEU A 152 30.26 2.99 22.87
N ASP A 153 31.25 2.35 23.49
CA ASP A 153 32.45 3.02 24.00
C ASP A 153 33.25 3.71 22.88
N VAL A 154 33.35 3.06 21.72
CA VAL A 154 34.00 3.63 20.53
C VAL A 154 33.25 4.87 20.01
N LYS A 155 31.92 4.86 20.07
CA LYS A 155 31.07 5.96 19.61
C LYS A 155 31.12 7.15 20.57
N VAL A 156 31.09 6.88 21.89
CA VAL A 156 31.27 7.88 22.96
C VAL A 156 32.67 8.49 22.91
N ALA A 157 33.72 7.68 22.71
CA ALA A 157 35.08 8.18 22.56
C ALA A 157 35.24 9.11 21.34
N LYS A 158 34.53 8.81 20.24
CA LYS A 158 34.54 9.63 19.02
C LYS A 158 33.81 10.97 19.21
N GLU A 159 32.66 10.99 19.88
CA GLU A 159 31.93 12.23 20.18
C GLU A 159 32.72 13.13 21.14
N ARG A 160 33.41 12.53 22.14
CA ARG A 160 34.32 13.25 23.03
C ARG A 160 35.54 13.82 22.31
N GLN A 161 36.07 13.14 21.28
CA GLN A 161 37.12 13.69 20.41
C GLN A 161 36.66 14.87 19.54
N ILE A 162 35.37 14.95 19.23
CA ILE A 162 34.76 16.06 18.47
C ILE A 162 34.40 17.24 19.40
N GLY A 163 34.65 17.13 20.70
CA GLY A 163 34.47 18.20 21.68
C GLY A 163 33.04 18.30 22.22
N ARG A 164 32.25 17.23 22.09
CA ARG A 164 30.90 17.15 22.67
C ARG A 164 30.94 16.31 23.94
N GLU A 165 30.77 16.94 25.11
CA GLU A 165 30.57 16.23 26.37
C GLU A 165 29.11 15.80 26.46
N LEU A 166 28.88 14.49 26.45
CA LEU A 166 27.56 13.87 26.58
C LEU A 166 27.28 13.58 28.06
N ASN A 167 26.04 13.82 28.49
CA ASN A 167 25.61 13.48 29.84
C ASN A 167 25.27 11.96 29.94
N LYS A 168 25.19 11.39 31.16
CA LYS A 168 24.99 9.94 31.35
C LYS A 168 23.74 9.37 30.66
N ASP A 169 22.68 10.16 30.55
CA ASP A 169 21.44 9.77 29.87
C ASP A 169 21.61 9.79 28.34
N GLU A 170 22.43 10.69 27.81
CA GLU A 170 22.73 10.78 26.37
C GLU A 170 23.72 9.70 25.90
N GLU A 171 24.54 9.17 26.81
CA GLU A 171 25.44 8.03 26.53
C GLU A 171 24.68 6.70 26.37
N LEU A 172 23.54 6.55 27.05
CA LEU A 172 22.68 5.35 27.01
C LEU A 172 21.76 5.30 25.78
N GLU A 173 21.47 6.45 25.14
CA GLU A 173 20.61 6.55 23.95
C GLU A 173 21.36 6.38 22.60
N LEU A 174 22.69 6.22 22.62
CA LEU A 174 23.58 6.19 21.44
C LEU A 174 23.81 4.79 20.83
#